data_AF-A0A1B2I0T1-F1
#
_entry.id   AF-A0A1B2I0T1-F1
#
_cell.length_a   1.000
_cell.length_b   1.000
_cell.length_c   1.000
_cell.angle_alpha   90.00
_cell.angle_beta   90.00
_cell.angle_gamma   90.00
#
_symmetry.space_group_name_H-M   'P 1'
#
loop_
_entity.id
_entity.type
_entity.pdbx_description
1 polymer ?
#
loop_
_entity_poly.entity_id
_entity_poly.type
_entity_poly.pdbx_seq_one_letter_code
_entity_poly.pdbx_strand_id
1 'polypeptide(L)' 'MRLMRTVEISEEPIRLGQFLKLAQLADDGGHAKELIEDGEVHVNGAVELRRGAQLRAGDVVVVGTDEVRISVRS' A
#
# COMPACT_ATOMS: atom_id res chain seq x y z
N MET A 1 -18.75 8.22 5.29
CA MET A 1 -17.61 8.24 6.23
C MET A 1 -16.61 7.20 5.74
N ARG A 2 -15.42 7.60 5.28
CA ARG A 2 -14.40 6.65 4.82
C ARG A 2 -13.70 6.11 6.06
N LEU A 3 -13.72 4.79 6.26
CA LEU A 3 -13.04 4.16 7.39
C LEU A 3 -11.60 3.91 6.98
N MET A 4 -10.67 4.68 7.54
CA MET A 4 -9.23 4.41 7.43
C MET A 4 -8.86 3.28 8.38
N ARG A 5 -8.19 2.24 7.86
CA ARG A 5 -7.69 1.12 8.68
C ARG A 5 -6.17 1.13 8.74
N THR A 6 -5.62 0.50 9.76
CA THR A 6 -4.17 0.37 9.95
C THR A 6 -3.74 -1.06 9.65
N VAL A 7 -2.61 -1.23 8.95
CA VAL A 7 -1.96 -2.53 8.73
C VAL A 7 -0.59 -2.50 9.38
N GLU A 8 -0.37 -3.47 10.27
CA GLU A 8 0.92 -3.66 10.93
C GLU A 8 1.90 -4.41 10.02
N ILE A 9 3.12 -3.90 9.95
CA ILE A 9 4.26 -4.60 9.35
C ILE A 9 5.24 -5.02 10.44
N SER A 10 5.93 -6.13 10.20
CA SER A 10 6.93 -6.68 11.13
C SER A 10 8.26 -5.94 11.06
N GLU A 11 8.61 -5.43 9.87
CA GLU A 11 9.87 -4.73 9.60
C GLU A 11 9.61 -3.63 8.58
N GLU A 12 10.34 -2.52 8.72
CA GLU A 12 10.36 -1.43 7.74
C GLU A 12 11.78 -1.20 7.19
N PRO A 13 11.93 -0.80 5.92
CA PRO A 13 10.85 -0.52 4.96
C PRO A 13 10.24 -1.79 4.35
N ILE A 14 8.95 -1.72 3.99
CA ILE A 14 8.27 -2.72 3.16
C ILE A 14 8.16 -2.21 1.72
N ARG A 15 8.22 -3.09 0.71
CA ARG A 15 7.99 -2.69 -0.68
C ARG A 15 6.50 -2.51 -0.97
N LEU A 16 6.13 -1.53 -1.78
CA LEU A 16 4.74 -1.22 -2.14
C LEU A 16 3.98 -2.46 -2.64
N GLY A 17 4.51 -3.18 -3.62
CA GLY A 17 3.83 -4.37 -4.13
C GLY A 17 3.64 -5.49 -3.09
N GLN A 18 4.55 -5.59 -2.11
CA GLN A 18 4.41 -6.54 -1.00
C GLN A 18 3.35 -6.06 0.00
N PHE A 19 3.33 -4.76 0.28
CA PHE A 19 2.34 -4.15 1.15
C PHE A 19 0.92 -4.27 0.57
N LEU A 20 0.71 -4.04 -0.73
CA LEU A 20 -0.61 -4.19 -1.35
C LEU A 20 -1.19 -5.58 -1.13
N LYS A 21 -0.36 -6.62 -1.29
CA LYS A 21 -0.76 -8.00 -1.00
C LYS A 21 -1.04 -8.22 0.49
N LEU A 22 -0.15 -7.75 1.37
CA LEU A 22 -0.30 -7.88 2.82
C LEU A 22 -1.60 -7.23 3.32
N ALA A 23 -1.91 -6.05 2.80
CA ALA A 23 -3.08 -5.25 3.16
C ALA A 23 -4.36 -5.71 2.45
N GLN A 24 -4.33 -6.82 1.69
CA GLN A 24 -5.46 -7.31 0.88
C GLN A 24 -6.02 -6.25 -0.08
N LEU A 25 -5.17 -5.36 -0.58
CA LEU A 25 -5.48 -4.39 -1.62
C LEU A 25 -5.25 -4.95 -3.03
N ALA A 26 -4.51 -6.05 -3.12
CA ALA A 26 -4.32 -6.84 -4.33
C ALA A 26 -4.38 -8.33 -3.99
N ASP A 27 -4.98 -9.12 -4.88
CA ASP A 27 -5.17 -10.57 -4.67
C ASP A 27 -3.84 -11.33 -4.73
N ASP A 28 -2.93 -10.90 -5.60
CA ASP A 28 -1.62 -11.49 -5.77
C ASP A 28 -0.58 -10.47 -6.27
N GLY A 29 0.62 -10.97 -6.64
CA GLY A 29 1.71 -10.14 -7.12
C GLY A 29 1.54 -9.60 -8.54
N GLY A 30 0.69 -10.23 -9.36
CA GLY A 30 0.32 -9.79 -10.71
C GLY A 30 -0.70 -8.66 -10.62
N HIS A 31 -1.78 -8.85 -9.87
CA HIS A 31 -2.77 -7.80 -9.59
C HIS A 31 -2.11 -6.55 -8.97
N ALA A 32 -1.19 -6.73 -8.01
CA ALA A 32 -0.44 -5.62 -7.44
C ALA A 32 0.44 -4.87 -8.45
N LYS A 33 0.92 -5.56 -9.50
CA LYS A 33 1.70 -4.93 -10.56
C LYS A 33 0.80 -4.10 -11.47
N GLU A 34 -0.33 -4.65 -11.89
CA GLU A 34 -1.31 -4.00 -12.76
C GLU A 34 -1.81 -2.69 -12.14
N LEU A 35 -2.31 -2.73 -10.89
CA LEU A 35 -2.77 -1.52 -10.18
C LEU A 35 -1.74 -0.38 -10.14
N ILE A 36 -0.46 -0.74 -9.96
CA ILE A 36 0.64 0.22 -9.87
C ILE A 36 0.97 0.79 -11.25
N GLU A 37 1.03 -0.05 -12.29
CA GLU A 37 1.34 0.38 -13.65
C GLU A 37 0.21 1.21 -14.26
N ASP A 38 -1.04 0.91 -13.90
CA ASP A 38 -2.24 1.63 -14.34
C ASP A 38 -2.47 2.94 -13.56
N GLY A 39 -1.66 3.21 -12.53
CA GLY A 39 -1.72 4.46 -11.75
C GLY A 39 -2.88 4.53 -10.77
N GLU A 40 -3.43 3.38 -10.36
CA GLU A 40 -4.55 3.29 -9.41
C GLU A 40 -4.10 3.40 -7.94
N VAL A 41 -2.79 3.36 -7.70
CA VAL A 41 -2.20 3.38 -6.36
C VAL A 41 -1.67 4.76 -6.03
N HIS A 42 -2.17 5.33 -4.93
CA HIS A 42 -1.63 6.56 -4.35
C HIS A 42 -0.89 6.27 -3.05
N VAL A 43 0.30 6.85 -2.90
CA VAL A 43 1.06 6.86 -1.65
C VAL A 43 1.17 8.31 -1.19
N ASN A 44 0.67 8.60 0.01
CA ASN A 44 0.65 9.94 0.60
C ASN A 44 0.02 11.01 -0.34
N GLY A 45 -1.00 10.62 -1.08
CA GLY A 45 -1.75 11.48 -2.00
C GLY A 45 -1.17 11.60 -3.42
N ALA A 46 0.01 11.05 -3.70
CA ALA A 46 0.62 11.05 -5.02
C ALA A 46 0.51 9.68 -5.69
N VAL A 47 0.23 9.65 -7.00
CA VAL A 47 0.27 8.41 -7.79
C VAL A 47 1.68 7.82 -7.72
N GLU A 48 1.80 6.54 -7.37
CA GLU A 48 3.07 5.83 -7.30
C GLU A 48 3.07 4.69 -8.31
N LEU A 49 3.95 4.79 -9.31
CA LEU A 49 4.07 3.83 -10.42
C LEU A 49 5.20 2.81 -10.20
N ARG A 50 5.94 2.90 -9.09
CA ARG A 50 7.08 2.02 -8.81
C ARG A 50 6.68 0.94 -7.83
N ARG A 51 6.54 -0.28 -8.33
CA ARG A 51 6.30 -1.48 -7.49
C ARG A 51 7.33 -1.66 -6.36
N GLY A 52 8.57 -1.23 -6.60
CA GLY A 52 9.68 -1.29 -5.65
C GLY A 52 9.76 -0.11 -4.68
N ALA A 53 8.80 0.84 -4.70
CA ALA A 53 8.76 1.93 -3.74
C ALA A 53 8.80 1.41 -2.31
N GLN A 54 9.58 2.06 -1.45
CA GLN A 54 9.74 1.69 -0.06
C GLN A 54 8.77 2.50 0.79
N LEU A 55 7.98 1.79 1.59
CA LEU A 55 7.02 2.37 2.52
C LEU A 55 7.49 2.17 3.97
N ARG A 56 7.10 3.09 4.83
CA ARG A 56 7.46 3.16 6.26
C ARG A 56 6.22 3.39 7.12
N ALA A 57 6.35 3.21 8.43
CA ALA A 57 5.32 3.59 9.38
C ALA A 57 4.85 5.02 9.15
N GLY A 58 3.52 5.21 9.17
CA GLY A 58 2.88 6.50 8.93
C GLY A 58 2.46 6.73 7.47
N ASP A 59 3.07 6.04 6.50
CA ASP A 59 2.65 6.15 5.10
C ASP A 59 1.19 5.70 4.93
N VAL A 60 0.48 6.39 4.03
CA VAL A 60 -0.91 6.09 3.69
C VAL A 60 -0.97 5.66 2.24
N VAL A 61 -1.51 4.47 2.01
CA VAL A 61 -1.74 3.89 0.69
C VAL A 61 -3.23 3.88 0.40
N VAL A 62 -3.60 4.34 -0.79
CA VAL A 62 -4.98 4.39 -1.29
C VAL A 62 -5.07 3.63 -2.60
N VAL A 63 -6.07 2.76 -2.69
CA VAL A 63 -6.47 2.04 -3.92
C VAL A 63 -8.00 2.09 -3.98
N GLY A 64 -8.56 2.71 -5.03
CA GLY A 64 -10.00 2.93 -5.13
C GLY A 64 -10.59 3.63 -3.89
N THR A 65 -11.47 2.93 -3.17
CA THR A 65 -12.12 3.42 -1.93
C THR A 65 -11.40 3.01 -0.64
N ASP A 66 -10.41 2.13 -0.72
CA ASP A 66 -9.65 1.69 0.43
C ASP A 66 -8.56 2.70 0.78
N GLU A 67 -8.37 2.97 2.07
CA GLU A 67 -7.33 3.84 2.60
C GLU A 67 -6.70 3.15 3.80
N VAL A 68 -5.41 2.88 3.69
CA VAL A 68 -4.67 2.07 4.66
C VAL A 68 -3.43 2.81 5.13
N ARG A 69 -3.29 2.95 6.46
CA ARG A 69 -2.07 3.48 7.08
C ARG A 69 -1.16 2.35 7.54
N ILE A 70 0.14 2.55 7.40
CA ILE A 70 1.16 1.62 7.88
C ILE A 70 1.51 1.91 9.34
N SER A 71 1.60 0.86 10.17
CA SER A 71 2.22 0.90 11.49
C SER A 71 3.22 -0.24 11.66
N VAL A 72 4.14 -0.13 12.62
CA VAL A 72 5.07 -1.21 12.98
C VAL A 72 4.64 -1.81 14.31
N ARG A 73 4.71 -3.14 14.41
CA ARG A 73 4.48 -3.84 15.68
C ARG A 73 5.60 -3.49 16.67
N SER A 74 5.23 -2.94 17.83
CA SER A 74 6.15 -2.67 18.95
C SER A 74 6.36 -3.92 19.83
#